data_AF-A0A2W6DYR2-F1
#
_entry.id   AF-A0A2W6DYR2-F1
#
_cell.length_a   1.000
_cell.length_b   1.000
_cell.length_c   1.000
_cell.angle_alpha   90.00
_cell.angle_beta   90.00
_cell.angle_gamma   90.00
#
_symmetry.space_group_name_H-M   'P 1'
#
loop_
_entity.id
_entity.type
_entity.pdbx_description
1 polymer ?
#
loop_
_entity_poly.entity_id
_entity_poly.type
_entity_poly.pdbx_seq_one_letter_code
_entity_poly.pdbx_strand_id
1 'polypeptide(L)'
;AFPGEFGCLPDARAFSEAFFTYYNNEHRHSGIGLHTPASVHDGTAIQIQARRALVLQQAYAASPGRFRRSPRPPRLPARVWINQPPATIETEVTPQKN
;
A
#
# COMPACT_ATOMS: atom_id res chain seq x y z
N ALA A 1 -16.82 2.30 4.05
CA ALA A 1 -16.76 2.62 2.61
C ALA A 1 -16.63 4.13 2.44
N PHE A 2 -16.14 4.63 1.31
CA PHE A 2 -16.06 6.07 1.06
C PHE A 2 -17.47 6.62 0.77
N PRO A 3 -17.92 7.73 1.39
CA PRO A 3 -19.24 8.29 1.17
C PRO A 3 -19.41 8.85 -0.25
N GLY A 4 -20.62 8.79 -0.80
CA GLY A 4 -20.96 9.44 -2.07
C GLY A 4 -21.02 10.96 -1.95
N GLU A 5 -21.39 11.47 -0.78
CA GLU A 5 -21.45 12.90 -0.45
C GLU A 5 -21.16 13.12 1.04
N PHE A 6 -20.81 14.37 1.40
CA PHE A 6 -20.65 14.82 2.77
C PHE A 6 -21.66 15.93 3.05
N GLY A 7 -22.27 15.93 4.24
CA GLY A 7 -23.23 16.96 4.64
C GLY A 7 -22.61 18.35 4.79
N CYS A 8 -21.35 18.41 5.21
CA CYS A 8 -20.59 19.65 5.29
C CYS A 8 -19.06 19.41 5.25
N LEU A 9 -18.29 20.49 5.12
CA LEU A 9 -16.82 20.43 5.12
C LEU A 9 -16.22 19.86 6.43
N PRO A 10 -16.69 20.23 7.63
CA PRO A 10 -16.27 19.59 8.88
C PRO A 10 -16.42 18.06 8.87
N ASP A 11 -17.58 17.55 8.42
CA ASP A 11 -17.81 16.10 8.34
C ASP A 11 -16.85 15.43 7.36
N ALA A 12 -16.62 16.05 6.20
CA ALA A 12 -15.67 15.57 5.22
C ALA A 12 -14.25 15.45 5.79
N ARG A 13 -13.82 16.44 6.59
CA ARG A 13 -12.50 16.44 7.23
C ARG A 13 -12.40 15.34 8.29
N ALA A 14 -13.39 15.24 9.18
CA ALA A 14 -13.39 14.24 10.24
C ALA A 14 -13.39 12.81 9.66
N PHE A 15 -14.19 12.57 8.62
CA PHE A 15 -14.18 11.29 7.92
C PHE A 15 -12.83 11.03 7.25
N SER A 16 -12.28 12.01 6.53
CA SER A 16 -11.03 11.84 5.77
C SER A 16 -9.85 11.53 6.70
N GLU A 17 -9.77 12.22 7.85
CA GLU A 17 -8.74 11.96 8.86
C GLU A 17 -8.78 10.51 9.34
N ALA A 18 -9.95 10.04 9.77
CA ALA A 18 -10.12 8.66 10.23
C ALA A 18 -9.85 7.65 9.11
N PHE A 19 -10.40 7.89 7.92
CA PHE A 19 -10.28 6.98 6.78
C PHE A 19 -8.83 6.85 6.30
N PHE A 20 -8.13 7.96 6.07
CA PHE A 20 -6.76 7.91 5.57
C PHE A 20 -5.77 7.42 6.62
N THR A 21 -6.03 7.65 7.91
CA THR A 21 -5.25 7.06 8.99
C THR A 21 -5.30 5.53 8.92
N TYR A 22 -6.51 4.96 8.87
CA TYR A 22 -6.70 3.51 8.72
C TYR A 22 -6.15 2.99 7.38
N TYR A 23 -6.45 3.66 6.27
CA TYR A 23 -6.04 3.26 4.92
C TYR A 23 -4.51 3.16 4.79
N ASN A 24 -3.78 4.11 5.37
CA ASN A 24 -2.33 4.20 5.27
C ASN A 24 -1.60 3.27 6.25
N ASN A 25 -2.17 3.03 7.44
CA ASN A 25 -1.43 2.38 8.53
C ASN A 25 -1.90 0.97 8.87
N GLU A 26 -3.15 0.63 8.56
CA GLU A 26 -3.76 -0.63 9.01
C GLU A 26 -4.27 -1.48 7.85
N HIS A 27 -4.87 -0.84 6.85
CA HIS A 27 -5.44 -1.53 5.69
C HIS A 27 -4.33 -2.13 4.82
N ARG A 28 -4.37 -3.46 4.61
CA ARG A 28 -3.38 -4.18 3.80
C ARG A 28 -3.87 -4.31 2.37
N HIS A 29 -3.05 -3.83 1.43
CA HIS A 29 -3.43 -3.72 0.02
C HIS A 29 -2.85 -4.86 -0.80
N SER A 30 -3.70 -5.59 -1.51
CA SER A 30 -3.29 -6.71 -2.36
C SER A 30 -2.34 -6.29 -3.48
N GLY A 31 -2.54 -5.09 -4.05
CA GLY A 31 -1.71 -4.52 -5.11
C GLY A 31 -0.24 -4.27 -4.71
N ILE A 32 0.03 -4.16 -3.41
CA ILE A 32 1.40 -4.03 -2.86
C ILE A 32 1.76 -5.20 -1.96
N GLY A 33 1.29 -6.42 -2.28
CA GLY A 33 1.72 -7.63 -1.57
C GLY A 33 1.21 -7.73 -0.12
N LEU A 34 0.01 -7.20 0.15
CA LEU A 34 -0.60 -7.13 1.49
C LEU A 34 0.23 -6.32 2.50
N HIS A 35 0.94 -5.30 2.01
CA HIS A 35 1.56 -4.27 2.84
C HIS A 35 0.62 -3.07 3.02
N THR A 36 0.93 -2.22 3.98
CA THR A 36 0.25 -0.92 4.16
C THR A 36 0.99 0.15 3.37
N PRO A 37 0.33 1.23 2.91
CA PRO A 37 0.99 2.33 2.22
C PRO A 37 2.14 2.91 3.06
N ALA A 38 1.95 3.07 4.37
CA ALA A 38 3.00 3.54 5.28
C ALA A 38 4.22 2.61 5.28
N SER A 39 4.03 1.29 5.37
CA SER A 39 5.17 0.36 5.36
C SER A 39 5.97 0.39 4.05
N VAL A 40 5.31 0.69 2.92
CA VAL A 40 6.00 0.85 1.63
C VAL A 40 6.72 2.20 1.58
N HIS A 41 6.05 3.28 1.99
CA HIS A 41 6.61 4.63 2.03
C HIS A 41 7.85 4.70 2.93
N ASP A 42 7.79 4.11 4.12
CA ASP A 42 8.87 4.14 5.10
C ASP A 42 9.95 3.07 4.82
N GLY A 43 9.80 2.29 3.74
CA GLY A 43 10.75 1.24 3.35
C GLY A 43 10.75 -0.03 4.21
N THR A 44 9.96 -0.09 5.28
CA THR A 44 9.89 -1.24 6.21
C THR A 44 9.26 -2.49 5.57
N ALA A 45 8.55 -2.35 4.45
CA ALA A 45 7.92 -3.44 3.71
C ALA A 45 8.92 -4.55 3.33
N ILE A 46 10.19 -4.21 3.05
CA ILE A 46 11.24 -5.20 2.71
C ILE A 46 11.54 -6.13 3.89
N GLN A 47 11.69 -5.56 5.09
CA GLN A 47 11.94 -6.34 6.31
C GLN A 47 10.74 -7.21 6.67
N ILE A 48 9.53 -6.66 6.54
CA ILE A 48 8.27 -7.41 6.74
C ILE A 48 8.18 -8.56 5.73
N GLN A 49 8.53 -8.34 4.47
CA GLN A 49 8.53 -9.36 3.43
C GLN A 49 9.48 -10.52 3.77
N ALA A 50 10.71 -10.20 4.21
CA ALA A 50 11.69 -11.20 4.62
C ALA A 50 11.18 -12.01 5.83
N ARG A 51 10.59 -11.34 6.83
CA ARG A 51 10.01 -12.03 8.00
C ARG A 51 8.85 -12.95 7.62
N ARG A 52 7.97 -12.53 6.70
CA ARG A 52 6.88 -13.38 6.19
C ARG A 52 7.40 -14.63 5.48
N ALA A 53 8.48 -14.51 4.71
CA ALA A 53 9.10 -15.66 4.06
C ALA A 53 9.59 -16.70 5.08
N LEU A 54 10.23 -16.26 6.17
CA LEU A 54 10.69 -17.13 7.25
C LEU A 54 9.52 -17.87 7.94
N VAL A 55 8.43 -17.16 8.26
CA VAL A 55 7.24 -17.76 8.88
C VAL A 55 6.63 -18.83 7.97
N LEU A 56 6.51 -18.55 6.67
CA LEU A 56 5.98 -19.51 5.70
C LEU A 56 6.90 -20.72 5.51
N GLN A 57 8.21 -20.52 5.54
CA GLN A 57 9.19 -21.61 5.49
C GLN A 57 9.08 -22.51 6.72
N GLN A 58 8.97 -21.93 7.92
CA GLN A 58 8.78 -22.68 9.17
C GLN A 58 7.46 -23.48 9.15
N ALA A 59 6.36 -22.85 8.72
CA ALA A 59 5.08 -23.53 8.60
C ALA A 59 5.12 -24.69 7.59
N TYR A 60 5.82 -24.50 6.47
CA TYR A 60 6.01 -25.56 5.47
C TYR A 60 6.85 -26.71 6.03
N ALA A 61 7.94 -26.43 6.75
CA ALA A 61 8.78 -27.46 7.37
C ALA A 61 8.01 -28.29 8.42
N ALA A 62 7.14 -27.64 9.20
CA ALA A 62 6.35 -28.33 10.23
C ALA A 62 5.26 -29.24 9.67
N SER A 63 4.69 -28.93 8.49
CA SER A 63 3.56 -29.68 7.92
C SER A 63 3.53 -29.59 6.39
N PRO A 64 4.49 -30.20 5.68
CA PRO A 64 4.60 -30.06 4.23
C PRO A 64 3.34 -30.56 3.50
N GLY A 65 2.69 -31.61 3.99
CA GLY A 65 1.46 -32.18 3.40
C GLY A 65 0.25 -31.23 3.42
N ARG A 66 0.27 -30.16 4.23
CA ARG A 66 -0.78 -29.12 4.21
C ARG A 66 -0.68 -28.21 2.98
N PHE A 67 0.46 -28.21 2.29
CA PHE A 67 0.74 -27.29 1.19
C PHE A 67 0.94 -28.06 -0.11
N ARG A 68 0.20 -27.67 -1.16
CA ARG A 68 0.40 -28.21 -2.51
C ARG A 68 1.79 -27.92 -3.09
N ARG A 69 2.41 -26.81 -2.66
CA ARG A 69 3.76 -26.35 -3.03
C ARG A 69 4.33 -25.51 -1.90
N SER A 70 5.65 -25.32 -1.88
CA SER A 70 6.29 -24.41 -0.92
C SER A 70 5.65 -23.01 -0.99
N PRO A 71 5.06 -22.51 0.11
CA PRO A 71 4.38 -21.22 0.12
C PRO A 71 5.38 -20.07 0.04
N ARG A 72 4.97 -18.97 -0.62
CA ARG A 72 5.74 -17.73 -0.69
C ARG A 72 4.84 -16.54 -0.34
N PRO A 73 5.37 -15.52 0.33
CA PRO A 73 4.60 -14.30 0.56
C PRO A 73 4.25 -13.64 -0.80
N PRO A 74 3.11 -12.94 -0.90
CA PRO A 74 2.74 -12.20 -2.11
C PRO A 74 3.86 -11.27 -2.57
N ARG A 75 4.03 -11.12 -3.88
CA ARG A 75 5.09 -10.28 -4.46
C ARG A 75 4.84 -8.81 -4.10
N LEU A 76 5.85 -8.15 -3.52
CA LEU A 76 5.91 -6.70 -3.43
C LEU A 76 6.44 -6.13 -4.76
N PRO A 77 5.64 -5.41 -5.55
CA PRO A 77 6.10 -4.77 -6.79
C PRO A 77 7.10 -3.65 -6.51
N ALA A 78 8.03 -3.42 -7.45
CA ALA A 78 9.01 -2.34 -7.36
C ALA A 78 8.41 -0.95 -7.58
N ARG A 79 7.34 -0.85 -8.37
CA ARG A 79 6.58 0.39 -8.64
C ARG A 79 5.11 0.07 -8.74
N VAL A 80 4.28 1.00 -8.24
CA VAL A 80 2.82 1.00 -8.36
C VAL A 80 2.35 2.44 -8.56
N TRP A 81 1.15 2.58 -9.10
CA TRP A 81 0.53 3.88 -9.35
C TRP A 81 -0.95 3.79 -9.00
N ILE A 82 -1.49 4.84 -8.37
CA ILE A 82 -2.96 5.04 -8.33
C ILE A 82 -3.38 5.62 -9.70
N ASN A 83 -2.70 6.68 -10.11
CA ASN A 83 -2.74 7.25 -11.44
C ASN A 83 -1.31 7.30 -11.97
N GLN A 84 -1.02 6.60 -13.07
CA GLN A 84 0.31 6.61 -13.66
C GLN A 84 0.56 7.98 -14.32
N PRO A 85 1.64 8.70 -13.95
CA PRO A 85 1.98 9.96 -14.58
C PRO A 85 2.41 9.72 -16.03
N PRO A 86 2.21 10.72 -16.90
CA PRO A 86 2.78 10.70 -18.23
C PRO A 86 4.31 10.59 -18.19
N ALA A 87 4.91 10.08 -19.26
CA ALA A 87 6.36 9.88 -19.34
C ALA A 87 7.15 11.19 -19.27
N THR A 88 6.51 12.31 -19.62
CA THR A 88 7.07 13.67 -19.54
C THR A 88 6.17 14.48 -18.62
N ILE A 89 6.74 15.05 -17.56
CA ILE A 89 6.04 16.05 -16.74
C ILE A 89 6.25 17.40 -17.44
N GLU A 90 5.19 17.95 -18.03
CA GLU A 90 5.23 19.32 -18.55
C GLU A 90 5.29 20.28 -17.35
N THR A 91 6.45 20.87 -17.11
CA THR A 91 6.56 22.00 -16.18
C THR A 91 6.18 23.27 -16.92
N GLU A 92 4.94 23.74 -16.75
CA GLU A 92 4.59 25.11 -17.10
C GLU A 92 5.36 26.06 -16.17
N VAL A 93 6.49 26.58 -16.64
CA VAL A 93 7.12 27.76 -16.04
C VAL A 93 6.37 28.96 -16.59
N THR A 94 5.37 29.47 -15.86
CA THR A 94 4.76 30.76 -16.21
C THR A 94 5.72 31.87 -15.79
N PRO A 95 6.31 32.66 -16.72
CA PRO A 95 7.13 33.80 -16.33
C PRO A 95 6.22 34.86 -15.69
N GLN A 96 6.49 35.23 -14.44
CA GLN A 96 5.90 36.43 -13.83
C GLN A 96 6.30 37.64 -14.69
N LYS A 97 5.32 38.25 -15.36
CA LYS A 97 5.47 39.60 -15.91
C LYS A 97 5.56 40.58 -14.74
N ASN A 98 6.69 41.26 -14.63
CA ASN A 98 6.87 42.45 -13.80
C ASN A 98 5.97 43.59 -14.28
#